data_AF-I4HN31-F1
#
_entry.id   AF-I4HN31-F1
#
_cell.length_a   1.000
_cell.length_b   1.000
_cell.length_c   1.000
_cell.angle_alpha   90.00
_cell.angle_beta   90.00
_cell.angle_gamma   90.00
#
_symmetry.space_group_name_H-M   'P 1'
#
loop_
_entity.id
_entity.type
_entity.pdbx_description
1 polymer ?
#
loop_
_entity_poly.entity_id
_entity_poly.type
_entity_poly.pdbx_seq_one_letter_code
_entity_poly.pdbx_strand_id
1 'polypeptide(L)'
;MITSELASLIIGIEENVRPESEYYGKLVEWREKYQTWHYGIGLSDTHFFSLGTLEKQELQLLKRHDIRDFDLRILPDVKSPFESDEVIERLKYALRWLDDLPENSSQKTITGRSLAFQILTGNPDYEYSGDTKLIPPDLSYEDYLKQVSPKLQHSKLGDFLGNRKNWPYIFLFLFAFLIVVAIGLINDGYGFVPDMPWLRWMLFLLLFLLIIANVAIVSNWIANFKWSGFQKKSFWDWLQLLIVPLMLALGAFYLNSASESSRVQEQIKQEILTDYFSKMQDLIVETKKVKETSGYKESHPKDQEVRLLPEFKPTAQALTLSVLEQLDGKRKGKVITYLAESQLITVDNNKPSTQPEIKLYGINLDDIELGNKGQRNSLNEDEMTIIDKIKIKNANMKRANLSGLQLLYSELNGSNLENATLENVNFTGSTMIGSRFINGKITDVNFTDVRLGKTIFDNVKLENIKISDKTNFDNACFTKIDTSNTKQEPYLLTKENLKKLIDKKNVLEAKTYQECIRKIENAMLTGAE
;
A
#
# COMPACT_ATOMS: atom_id res chain seq x y z
N MET A 1 -39.56 31.97 11.37
CA MET A 1 -39.74 33.39 11.00
C MET A 1 -38.40 34.07 10.83
N ILE A 2 -38.28 34.92 9.82
CA ILE A 2 -37.23 35.96 9.78
C ILE A 2 -37.62 37.14 10.69
N THR A 3 -36.67 37.96 11.11
CA THR A 3 -36.85 39.01 12.12
C THR A 3 -37.98 40.01 11.79
N SER A 4 -38.25 40.24 10.51
CA SER A 4 -39.34 41.11 10.03
C SER A 4 -40.73 40.52 10.19
N GLU A 5 -40.88 39.20 10.08
CA GLU A 5 -42.15 38.50 10.31
C GLU A 5 -42.50 38.46 11.79
N LEU A 6 -41.48 38.27 12.64
CA LEU A 6 -41.62 38.29 14.10
C LEU A 6 -42.01 39.69 14.60
N ALA A 7 -41.41 40.74 14.04
CA ALA A 7 -41.75 42.12 14.38
C ALA A 7 -43.19 42.48 13.96
N SER A 8 -43.62 42.04 12.78
CA SER A 8 -44.99 42.26 12.29
C SER A 8 -46.03 41.55 13.16
N LEU A 9 -45.71 40.36 13.68
CA LEU A 9 -46.56 39.62 14.61
C LEU A 9 -46.73 40.34 15.94
N ILE A 10 -45.63 40.85 16.51
CA ILE A 10 -45.66 41.58 17.79
C ILE A 10 -46.51 42.84 17.67
N ILE A 11 -46.34 43.61 16.58
CA ILE A 11 -47.13 44.82 16.32
C ILE A 11 -48.62 44.47 16.15
N GLY A 12 -48.94 43.40 15.40
CA GLY A 12 -50.31 42.97 15.20
C GLY A 12 -51.02 42.51 16.49
N ILE A 13 -50.29 41.94 17.44
CA ILE A 13 -50.82 41.58 18.77
C ILE A 13 -50.99 42.85 19.63
N GLU A 14 -50.04 43.79 19.59
CA GLU A 14 -50.11 45.05 20.35
C GLU A 14 -51.33 45.92 19.96
N GLU A 15 -51.67 46.01 18.68
CA GLU A 15 -52.77 46.88 18.21
C GLU A 15 -54.16 46.34 18.57
N ASN A 16 -54.30 45.01 18.67
CA ASN A 16 -55.61 44.32 18.67
C ASN A 16 -55.99 43.66 20.00
N VAL A 17 -55.09 43.62 20.98
CA VAL A 17 -55.38 43.12 22.33
C VAL A 17 -56.24 44.12 23.12
N ARG A 18 -57.31 43.60 23.74
CA ARG A 18 -58.21 44.30 24.66
C ARG A 18 -58.45 43.39 25.87
N PRO A 19 -57.68 43.53 26.96
CA PRO A 19 -57.77 42.64 28.13
C PRO A 19 -59.14 42.63 28.83
N GLU A 20 -59.90 43.70 28.67
CA GLU A 20 -61.28 43.87 29.16
C GLU A 20 -62.33 43.08 28.37
N SER A 21 -61.95 42.48 27.23
CA SER A 21 -62.83 41.61 26.44
C SER A 21 -63.21 40.35 27.20
N GLU A 22 -64.48 39.93 27.09
CA GLU A 22 -64.94 38.66 27.66
C GLU A 22 -64.22 37.46 27.04
N TYR A 23 -63.68 37.62 25.83
CA TYR A 23 -63.01 36.58 25.05
C TYR A 23 -61.49 36.58 25.22
N TYR A 24 -60.91 37.55 25.94
CA TYR A 24 -59.46 37.63 26.15
C TYR A 24 -58.91 36.37 26.82
N GLY A 25 -57.92 35.74 26.20
CA GLY A 25 -57.26 34.52 26.68
C GLY A 25 -58.11 33.24 26.58
N LYS A 26 -59.38 33.32 26.17
CA LYS A 26 -60.26 32.15 26.02
C LYS A 26 -60.03 31.48 24.68
N LEU A 27 -60.23 30.17 24.64
CA LEU A 27 -60.32 29.42 23.40
C LEU A 27 -61.64 29.77 22.70
N VAL A 28 -61.53 30.30 21.48
CA VAL A 28 -62.66 30.70 20.66
C VAL A 28 -62.73 29.81 19.42
N GLU A 29 -63.92 29.31 19.12
CA GLU A 29 -64.20 28.57 17.89
C GLU A 29 -65.03 29.43 16.94
N TRP A 30 -64.63 29.51 15.68
CA TRP A 30 -65.42 30.17 14.64
C TRP A 30 -65.46 29.31 13.38
N ARG A 31 -66.44 29.60 12.52
CA ARG A 31 -66.63 28.86 11.28
C ARG A 31 -66.97 29.81 10.15
N GLU A 32 -66.19 29.76 9.09
CA GLU A 32 -66.56 30.45 7.85
C GLU A 32 -67.66 29.67 7.13
N LYS A 33 -68.54 30.38 6.43
CA LYS A 33 -69.91 29.96 6.05
C LYS A 33 -70.01 28.59 5.35
N TYR A 34 -68.92 28.04 4.80
CA TYR A 34 -68.84 26.70 4.20
C TYR A 34 -67.49 25.96 4.40
N GLN A 35 -66.72 26.26 5.46
CA GLN A 35 -65.43 25.59 5.76
C GLN A 35 -65.42 24.82 7.10
N THR A 36 -64.28 24.19 7.39
CA THR A 36 -63.91 23.53 8.65
C THR A 36 -63.95 24.49 9.83
N TRP A 37 -64.08 23.97 11.05
CA TRP A 37 -64.02 24.80 12.25
C TRP A 37 -62.59 25.31 12.46
N HIS A 38 -62.48 26.59 12.75
CA HIS A 38 -61.24 27.25 13.12
C HIS A 38 -61.23 27.52 14.61
N TYR A 39 -60.04 27.45 15.19
CA TYR A 39 -59.83 27.63 16.61
C TYR A 39 -58.72 28.64 16.85
N GLY A 40 -58.88 29.45 17.87
CA GLY A 40 -57.94 30.49 18.21
C GLY A 40 -58.08 30.96 19.64
N ILE A 41 -57.15 31.80 20.08
CA ILE A 41 -57.17 32.43 21.40
C ILE A 41 -57.67 33.85 21.23
N GLY A 42 -58.69 34.25 21.99
CA GLY A 42 -59.22 35.61 21.90
C GLY A 42 -58.20 36.64 22.40
N LEU A 43 -57.99 37.66 21.57
CA LEU A 43 -57.19 38.83 21.92
C LEU A 43 -58.09 40.02 22.27
N SER A 44 -59.28 40.08 21.66
CA SER A 44 -60.38 41.01 21.98
C SER A 44 -61.70 40.43 21.49
N ASP A 45 -62.81 41.18 21.61
CA ASP A 45 -64.14 40.73 21.15
C ASP A 45 -64.22 40.51 19.64
N THR A 46 -63.27 41.08 18.88
CA THR A 46 -63.28 41.08 17.40
C THR A 46 -62.04 40.47 16.77
N HIS A 47 -60.99 40.20 17.55
CA HIS A 47 -59.71 39.70 17.04
C HIS A 47 -59.26 38.44 17.81
N PHE A 48 -58.84 37.44 17.05
CA PHE A 48 -58.44 36.14 17.56
C PHE A 48 -57.08 35.75 16.99
N PHE A 49 -56.25 35.13 17.82
CA PHE A 49 -55.00 34.51 17.39
C PHE A 49 -55.29 33.10 16.87
N SER A 50 -55.20 32.90 15.56
CA SER A 50 -55.54 31.62 14.91
C SER A 50 -54.52 30.53 15.22
N LEU A 51 -55.01 29.37 15.65
CA LEU A 51 -54.23 28.14 15.87
C LEU A 51 -54.32 27.16 14.69
N GLY A 52 -55.16 27.45 13.67
CA GLY A 52 -55.36 26.62 12.48
C GLY A 52 -56.71 25.89 12.43
N THR A 53 -56.84 24.91 11.54
CA THR A 53 -58.04 24.07 11.33
C THR A 53 -57.92 22.76 12.11
N LEU A 54 -58.97 22.36 12.83
CA LEU A 54 -59.00 21.10 13.61
C LEU A 54 -60.18 20.21 13.19
N GLU A 55 -59.98 18.89 13.21
CA GLU A 55 -61.01 17.88 12.91
C GLU A 55 -61.93 17.58 14.10
N LYS A 56 -63.12 17.01 13.82
CA LYS A 56 -64.20 16.79 14.79
C LYS A 56 -63.83 15.82 15.93
N GLN A 57 -62.84 14.95 15.72
CA GLN A 57 -62.31 14.03 16.73
C GLN A 57 -61.26 14.70 17.62
N GLU A 58 -60.44 15.60 17.06
CA GLU A 58 -59.47 16.44 17.78
C GLU A 58 -60.19 17.46 18.69
N LEU A 59 -61.35 17.95 18.24
CA LEU A 59 -62.24 18.79 19.02
C LEU A 59 -62.78 18.09 20.29
N GLN A 60 -63.03 16.78 20.25
CA GLN A 60 -63.50 16.04 21.42
C GLN A 60 -62.38 15.78 22.45
N LEU A 61 -61.12 15.94 22.07
CA LEU A 61 -59.98 15.94 22.98
C LEU A 61 -59.82 17.33 23.63
N LEU A 62 -59.96 18.40 22.84
CA LEU A 62 -59.95 19.79 23.31
C LEU A 62 -61.11 20.13 24.27
N LYS A 63 -62.33 19.65 24.00
CA LYS A 63 -63.50 19.89 24.87
C LYS A 63 -63.48 19.10 26.20
N ARG A 64 -62.56 18.14 26.36
CA ARG A 64 -62.47 17.26 27.55
C ARG A 64 -61.33 17.59 28.51
N HIS A 65 -60.42 18.48 28.14
CA HIS A 65 -59.27 18.84 28.98
C HIS A 65 -59.27 20.34 29.28
N ASP A 66 -59.03 20.67 30.53
CA ASP A 66 -58.52 21.97 30.92
C ASP A 66 -57.17 22.19 30.19
N ILE A 67 -56.86 23.40 29.72
CA ILE A 67 -55.71 23.71 28.84
C ILE A 67 -54.36 23.28 29.47
N ARG A 68 -54.37 22.92 30.75
CA ARG A 68 -53.27 22.52 31.64
C ARG A 68 -52.50 21.27 31.23
N ASP A 69 -53.09 20.30 30.52
CA ASP A 69 -52.46 19.00 30.20
C ASP A 69 -52.46 18.64 28.69
N PHE A 70 -52.64 19.63 27.82
CA PHE A 70 -52.77 19.38 26.38
C PHE A 70 -51.40 19.39 25.66
N ASP A 71 -50.90 18.24 25.21
CA ASP A 71 -49.71 18.13 24.34
C ASP A 71 -50.11 18.17 22.85
N LEU A 72 -49.66 19.20 22.12
CA LEU A 72 -49.99 19.44 20.72
C LEU A 72 -49.29 18.47 19.74
N ARG A 73 -48.36 17.64 20.23
CA ARG A 73 -47.52 16.76 19.40
C ARG A 73 -48.16 15.42 19.04
N ILE A 74 -49.31 15.08 19.61
CA ILE A 74 -49.95 13.75 19.43
C ILE A 74 -50.77 13.67 18.12
N LEU A 75 -50.97 14.78 17.40
CA LEU A 75 -51.80 14.84 16.19
C LEU A 75 -50.93 15.08 14.94
N PRO A 76 -50.78 14.10 14.02
CA PRO A 76 -49.82 14.16 12.90
C PRO A 76 -50.09 15.25 11.85
N ASP A 77 -51.31 15.80 11.79
CA ASP A 77 -51.76 16.67 10.70
C ASP A 77 -52.12 18.11 11.11
N VAL A 78 -51.93 18.48 12.39
CA VAL A 78 -52.13 19.86 12.87
C VAL A 78 -50.86 20.68 12.64
N LYS A 79 -50.84 21.50 11.57
CA LYS A 79 -49.75 22.45 11.31
C LYS A 79 -50.00 23.78 12.01
N SER A 80 -49.39 23.96 13.18
CA SER A 80 -49.20 25.30 13.76
C SER A 80 -48.30 26.12 12.82
N PRO A 81 -48.61 27.41 12.56
CA PRO A 81 -47.72 28.29 11.78
C PRO A 81 -46.37 28.58 12.50
N PHE A 82 -46.16 28.05 13.70
CA PHE A 82 -44.94 28.20 14.50
C PHE A 82 -44.21 26.85 14.60
N GLU A 83 -43.05 26.72 13.94
CA GLU A 83 -42.28 25.48 13.84
C GLU A 83 -41.45 25.11 15.10
N SER A 84 -41.58 25.81 16.24
CA SER A 84 -40.86 25.43 17.46
C SER A 84 -41.79 25.08 18.62
N ASP A 85 -41.68 23.82 19.08
CA ASP A 85 -42.35 23.25 20.26
C ASP A 85 -42.22 24.14 21.51
N GLU A 86 -41.14 24.91 21.59
CA GLU A 86 -40.81 25.77 22.72
C GLU A 86 -41.69 27.03 22.81
N VAL A 87 -42.15 27.60 21.70
CA VAL A 87 -42.97 28.84 21.70
C VAL A 87 -44.41 28.54 22.11
N ILE A 88 -44.92 27.38 21.68
CA ILE A 88 -46.26 26.91 22.01
C ILE A 88 -46.35 26.57 23.51
N GLU A 89 -45.35 25.87 24.06
CA GLU A 89 -45.31 25.55 25.49
C GLU A 89 -45.16 26.80 26.38
N ARG A 90 -44.41 27.81 25.92
CA ARG A 90 -44.27 29.08 26.65
C ARG A 90 -45.52 29.95 26.63
N LEU A 91 -46.27 29.94 25.53
CA LEU A 91 -47.57 30.58 25.44
C LEU A 91 -48.58 29.95 26.40
N LYS A 92 -48.62 28.60 26.46
CA LYS A 92 -49.48 27.89 27.42
C LYS A 92 -49.13 28.23 28.87
N TYR A 93 -47.83 28.30 29.19
CA TYR A 93 -47.38 28.61 30.54
C TYR A 93 -47.72 30.04 30.96
N ALA A 94 -47.52 31.03 30.08
CA ALA A 94 -47.86 32.43 30.35
C ALA A 94 -49.37 32.62 30.59
N LEU A 95 -50.20 31.98 29.77
CA LEU A 95 -51.66 32.05 29.92
C LEU A 95 -52.16 31.33 31.19
N ARG A 96 -51.53 30.20 31.56
CA ARG A 96 -51.82 29.46 32.81
C ARG A 96 -51.53 30.31 34.05
N TRP A 97 -50.39 30.99 34.06
CA TRP A 97 -50.00 31.89 35.15
C TRP A 97 -50.99 33.06 35.31
N LEU A 98 -51.51 33.60 34.21
CA LEU A 98 -52.51 34.67 34.22
C LEU A 98 -53.89 34.24 34.72
N ASP A 99 -54.29 33.00 34.46
CA ASP A 99 -55.58 32.43 34.91
C ASP A 99 -55.58 32.10 36.41
N ASP A 100 -54.44 31.70 36.96
CA ASP A 100 -54.25 31.39 38.39
C ASP A 100 -54.24 32.65 39.29
N LEU A 101 -54.30 33.86 38.73
CA LEU A 101 -54.37 35.13 39.49
C LEU A 101 -55.79 35.43 40.00
N PRO A 102 -55.94 36.00 41.22
CA PRO A 102 -57.24 36.44 41.75
C PRO A 102 -57.97 37.38 40.80
N GLU A 103 -59.30 37.28 40.68
CA GLU A 103 -60.10 38.04 39.71
C GLU A 103 -59.87 39.56 39.74
N ASN A 104 -59.48 40.09 40.90
CA ASN A 104 -59.31 41.53 41.12
C ASN A 104 -57.84 41.98 41.06
N SER A 105 -56.93 41.17 40.51
CA SER A 105 -55.49 41.49 40.40
C SER A 105 -55.22 42.50 39.27
N SER A 106 -54.48 43.57 39.58
CA SER A 106 -53.98 44.54 38.59
C SER A 106 -52.97 43.94 37.60
N GLN A 107 -52.43 42.75 37.89
CA GLN A 107 -51.54 41.99 37.00
C GLN A 107 -52.32 41.15 35.98
N LYS A 108 -53.65 41.03 36.09
CA LYS A 108 -54.49 40.28 35.15
C LYS A 108 -54.65 41.00 33.79
N THR A 109 -54.44 42.32 33.77
CA THR A 109 -54.41 43.13 32.55
C THR A 109 -52.98 43.26 32.03
N ILE A 110 -52.49 42.26 31.30
CA ILE A 110 -51.18 42.31 30.63
C ILE A 110 -51.31 43.01 29.26
N THR A 111 -50.32 43.82 28.89
CA THR A 111 -50.25 44.43 27.53
C THR A 111 -49.70 43.42 26.51
N GLY A 112 -50.10 43.52 25.24
CA GLY A 112 -49.63 42.62 24.18
C GLY A 112 -48.10 42.51 24.08
N ARG A 113 -47.39 43.61 24.34
CA ARG A 113 -45.91 43.66 24.41
C ARG A 113 -45.33 42.80 25.53
N SER A 114 -45.94 42.87 26.72
CA SER A 114 -45.49 42.12 27.90
C SER A 114 -45.77 40.63 27.74
N LEU A 115 -46.93 40.28 27.16
CA LEU A 115 -47.28 38.90 26.83
C LEU A 115 -46.30 38.31 25.80
N ALA A 116 -46.00 39.05 24.72
CA ALA A 116 -45.02 38.64 23.73
C ALA A 116 -43.62 38.44 24.34
N PHE A 117 -43.21 39.33 25.24
CA PHE A 117 -41.92 39.23 25.94
C PHE A 117 -41.86 37.98 26.84
N GLN A 118 -42.93 37.66 27.58
CA GLN A 118 -43.00 36.45 28.40
C GLN A 118 -42.95 35.17 27.58
N ILE A 119 -43.66 35.11 26.44
CA ILE A 119 -43.63 33.96 25.51
C ILE A 119 -42.22 33.73 24.96
N LEU A 120 -41.49 34.81 24.66
CA LEU A 120 -40.18 34.75 24.01
C LEU A 120 -39.04 34.52 25.02
N THR A 121 -39.16 35.02 26.25
CA THR A 121 -38.07 35.00 27.25
C THR A 121 -38.26 33.96 28.37
N GLY A 122 -39.48 33.47 28.59
CA GLY A 122 -39.76 32.33 29.47
C GLY A 122 -39.68 32.59 30.98
N ASN A 123 -39.67 33.86 31.45
CA ASN A 123 -39.58 34.18 32.87
C ASN A 123 -40.76 35.08 33.33
N PRO A 124 -41.71 34.55 34.13
CA PRO A 124 -42.94 35.28 34.51
C PRO A 124 -42.74 36.31 35.63
N ASP A 125 -41.70 36.17 36.46
CA ASP A 125 -41.54 36.98 37.70
C ASP A 125 -40.73 38.27 37.49
N TYR A 126 -40.46 38.64 36.24
CA TYR A 126 -39.70 39.85 35.93
C TYR A 126 -40.63 41.08 35.86
N GLU A 127 -40.82 41.74 37.00
CA GLU A 127 -41.55 43.01 37.05
C GLU A 127 -40.72 44.14 36.40
N TYR A 128 -41.27 44.71 35.34
CA TYR A 128 -40.68 45.80 34.57
C TYR A 128 -40.63 47.07 35.44
N SER A 129 -39.52 47.34 36.13
CA SER A 129 -39.34 48.62 36.83
C SER A 129 -39.17 49.73 35.78
N GLY A 130 -40.27 50.44 35.53
CA GLY A 130 -40.38 51.50 34.54
C GLY A 130 -39.57 52.74 34.88
N ASP A 131 -38.24 52.67 34.76
CA ASP A 131 -37.38 53.85 34.78
C ASP A 131 -36.41 53.86 33.59
N THR A 132 -36.48 54.99 32.89
CA THR A 132 -36.00 55.26 31.54
C THR A 132 -34.47 55.32 31.40
N LYS A 133 -33.95 54.84 30.27
CA LYS A 133 -32.98 55.55 29.41
C LYS A 133 -32.90 54.85 28.04
N LEU A 134 -33.13 55.60 26.96
CA LEU A 134 -32.95 55.08 25.60
C LEU A 134 -31.51 54.61 25.41
N ILE A 135 -31.37 53.39 24.88
CA ILE A 135 -30.10 52.83 24.42
C ILE A 135 -29.58 53.73 23.29
N PRO A 136 -28.33 54.19 23.32
CA PRO A 136 -27.74 54.92 22.19
C PRO A 136 -27.83 54.05 20.92
N PRO A 137 -28.23 54.59 19.76
CA PRO A 137 -28.57 53.81 18.57
C PRO A 137 -27.41 52.97 18.00
N ASP A 138 -26.20 53.13 18.54
CA ASP A 138 -24.96 52.58 18.02
C ASP A 138 -24.46 51.39 18.86
N LEU A 139 -25.13 51.04 19.96
CA LEU A 139 -24.74 49.95 20.87
C LEU A 139 -25.72 48.77 20.77
N SER A 140 -25.19 47.56 20.57
CA SER A 140 -26.02 46.36 20.67
C SER A 140 -26.46 46.14 22.12
N TYR A 141 -27.70 45.65 22.33
CA TYR A 141 -28.26 45.41 23.66
C TYR A 141 -27.39 44.50 24.53
N GLU A 142 -26.64 43.61 23.88
CA GLU A 142 -25.71 42.67 24.50
C GLU A 142 -24.48 43.38 25.11
N ASP A 143 -23.98 44.42 24.45
CA ASP A 143 -22.83 45.21 24.92
C ASP A 143 -23.22 46.15 26.08
N TYR A 144 -24.44 46.67 26.06
CA TYR A 144 -25.00 47.46 27.15
C TYR A 144 -25.14 46.63 28.44
N LEU A 145 -25.60 45.38 28.33
CA LEU A 145 -25.74 44.46 29.47
C LEU A 145 -24.40 44.09 30.12
N LYS A 146 -23.32 43.97 29.33
CA LYS A 146 -21.96 43.70 29.83
C LYS A 146 -21.39 44.86 30.65
N GLN A 147 -21.81 46.09 30.37
CA GLN A 147 -21.28 47.29 31.02
C GLN A 147 -21.95 47.57 32.38
N VAL A 148 -23.21 47.17 32.56
CA VAL A 148 -24.04 47.57 33.71
C VAL A 148 -24.14 46.48 34.80
N SER A 149 -23.74 45.22 34.52
CA SER A 149 -23.82 44.10 35.49
C SER A 149 -22.44 43.58 35.95
N PRO A 150 -21.98 43.90 37.18
CA PRO A 150 -20.67 43.48 37.69
C PRO A 150 -20.53 41.97 37.96
N LYS A 151 -21.63 41.20 37.93
CA LYS A 151 -21.67 39.76 38.18
C LYS A 151 -21.61 38.89 36.91
N LEU A 152 -21.50 39.50 35.72
CA LEU A 152 -21.42 38.82 34.41
C LEU A 152 -20.00 38.87 33.81
N GLN A 153 -18.95 38.96 34.63
CA GLN A 153 -17.59 38.71 34.16
C GLN A 153 -17.41 37.22 33.86
N HIS A 154 -17.73 36.82 32.63
CA HIS A 154 -17.38 35.51 32.10
C HIS A 154 -15.88 35.42 31.83
N SER A 155 -15.34 34.20 31.95
CA SER A 155 -13.94 33.92 31.64
C SER A 155 -13.66 34.26 30.17
N LYS A 156 -12.54 34.96 29.91
CA LYS A 156 -12.11 35.34 28.54
C LYS A 156 -12.07 34.15 27.56
N LEU A 157 -11.93 32.92 28.09
CA LEU A 157 -11.94 31.68 27.30
C LEU A 157 -13.34 31.32 26.78
N GLY A 158 -14.39 31.57 27.59
CA GLY A 158 -15.78 31.28 27.23
C GLY A 158 -16.28 32.17 26.09
N ASP A 159 -15.96 33.47 26.15
CA ASP A 159 -16.29 34.42 25.08
C ASP A 159 -15.53 34.11 23.77
N PHE A 160 -14.29 33.64 23.87
CA PHE A 160 -13.50 33.25 22.70
C PHE A 160 -14.03 31.98 22.02
N LEU A 161 -14.43 30.97 22.80
CA LEU A 161 -15.00 29.70 22.33
C LEU A 161 -16.46 29.82 21.87
N GLY A 162 -17.24 30.70 22.49
CA GLY A 162 -18.64 30.95 22.16
C GLY A 162 -18.86 31.75 20.89
N ASN A 163 -17.87 32.57 20.48
CA ASN A 163 -17.98 33.38 19.28
C ASN A 163 -17.82 32.52 18.01
N ARG A 164 -18.93 32.34 17.27
CA ARG A 164 -19.02 31.49 16.07
C ARG A 164 -18.02 31.87 14.96
N LYS A 165 -17.53 33.12 14.94
CA LYS A 165 -16.50 33.59 14.00
C LYS A 165 -15.08 33.08 14.31
N ASN A 166 -14.82 32.61 15.54
CA ASN A 166 -13.50 32.16 15.98
C ASN A 166 -13.24 30.67 15.70
N TRP A 167 -14.30 29.88 15.50
CA TRP A 167 -14.22 28.45 15.22
C TRP A 167 -13.35 28.06 14.01
N PRO A 168 -13.37 28.80 12.88
CA PRO A 168 -12.45 28.54 11.76
C PRO A 168 -10.98 28.69 12.16
N TYR A 169 -10.63 29.68 12.97
CA TYR A 169 -9.26 29.90 13.43
C TYR A 169 -8.80 28.85 14.44
N ILE A 170 -9.70 28.41 15.33
CA ILE A 170 -9.46 27.32 16.27
C ILE A 170 -9.21 26.01 15.52
N PHE A 171 -10.01 25.73 14.49
CA PHE A 171 -9.84 24.58 13.62
C PHE A 171 -8.51 24.63 12.86
N LEU A 172 -8.14 25.79 12.30
CA LEU A 172 -6.89 25.98 11.56
C LEU A 172 -5.67 25.84 12.47
N PHE A 173 -5.75 26.31 13.71
CA PHE A 173 -4.70 26.14 14.73
C PHE A 173 -4.54 24.67 15.15
N LEU A 174 -5.65 23.97 15.43
CA LEU A 174 -5.62 22.53 15.75
C LEU A 174 -5.07 21.71 14.58
N PHE A 175 -5.44 22.04 13.35
CA PHE A 175 -4.96 21.37 12.14
C PHE A 175 -3.47 21.61 11.92
N ALA A 176 -2.99 22.86 12.07
CA ALA A 176 -1.57 23.18 12.00
C ALA A 176 -0.76 22.47 13.09
N PHE A 177 -1.29 22.39 14.31
CA PHE A 177 -0.67 21.65 15.41
C PHE A 177 -0.59 20.14 15.12
N LEU A 178 -1.63 19.57 14.51
CA LEU A 178 -1.68 18.17 14.09
C LEU A 178 -0.61 17.86 13.02
N ILE A 179 -0.39 18.78 12.07
CA ILE A 179 0.68 18.68 11.08
C ILE A 179 2.06 18.69 11.75
N VAL A 180 2.30 19.58 12.72
CA VAL A 180 3.59 19.65 13.43
C VAL A 180 3.87 18.38 14.23
N VAL A 181 2.86 17.84 14.92
CA VAL A 181 2.98 16.57 15.66
C VAL A 181 3.21 15.38 14.71
N ALA A 182 2.53 15.34 13.56
CA ALA A 182 2.73 14.30 12.56
C ALA A 182 4.14 14.35 11.94
N ILE A 183 4.66 15.55 11.65
CA ILE A 183 6.04 15.73 11.16
C ILE A 183 7.06 15.25 12.21
N GLY A 184 6.84 15.55 13.49
CA GLY A 184 7.70 15.09 14.58
C GLY A 184 7.68 13.57 14.82
N LEU A 185 6.61 12.87 14.40
CA LEU A 185 6.51 11.40 14.49
C LEU A 185 7.15 10.68 13.29
N ILE A 186 7.26 11.34 12.13
CA ILE A 186 7.78 10.76 10.88
C ILE A 186 9.31 10.92 10.78
N ASN A 187 9.87 11.98 11.35
CA ASN A 187 11.25 12.38 11.09
C ASN A 187 12.13 12.24 12.35
N ASP A 188 12.90 11.16 12.45
CA ASP A 188 13.80 10.86 13.58
C ASP A 188 14.95 11.90 13.75
N GLY A 189 15.10 12.88 12.84
CA GLY A 189 16.22 13.82 12.79
C GLY A 189 16.08 15.12 13.59
N TYR A 190 14.89 15.45 14.11
CA TYR A 190 14.71 16.59 15.01
C TYR A 190 14.59 16.03 16.43
N GLY A 191 15.65 16.16 17.24
CA GLY A 191 15.80 15.57 18.59
C GLY A 191 14.82 16.07 19.67
N PHE A 192 13.52 16.08 19.37
CA PHE A 192 12.44 16.50 20.25
C PHE A 192 11.87 15.36 21.10
N VAL A 193 12.16 14.09 20.77
CA VAL A 193 11.71 12.92 21.52
C VAL A 193 12.95 12.09 21.91
N PRO A 194 13.34 12.05 23.19
CA PRO A 194 14.42 11.17 23.66
C PRO A 194 14.09 9.70 23.39
N ASP A 195 15.08 8.81 23.38
CA ASP A 195 15.01 7.34 23.19
C ASP A 195 14.14 6.61 24.24
N MET A 196 12.86 6.99 24.34
CA MET A 196 11.88 6.52 25.29
C MET A 196 10.68 5.98 24.51
N PRO A 197 10.62 4.66 24.26
CA PRO A 197 9.61 4.03 23.40
C PRO A 197 8.16 4.29 23.82
N TRP A 198 7.91 4.50 25.11
CA TRP A 198 6.58 4.78 25.65
C TRP A 198 6.05 6.17 25.26
N LEU A 199 6.94 7.15 25.05
CA LEU A 199 6.54 8.51 24.66
C LEU A 199 5.97 8.54 23.25
N ARG A 200 6.51 7.70 22.34
CA ARG A 200 5.97 7.52 20.98
C ARG A 200 4.54 6.98 21.03
N TRP A 201 4.28 5.98 21.87
CA TRP A 201 2.93 5.43 22.05
C TRP A 201 1.94 6.45 22.62
N MET A 202 2.36 7.29 23.57
CA MET A 202 1.53 8.39 24.06
C MET A 202 1.21 9.42 22.97
N LEU A 203 2.17 9.76 22.11
CA LEU A 203 1.96 10.68 21.00
C LEU A 203 0.97 10.12 19.97
N PHE A 204 1.03 8.82 19.65
CA PHE A 204 0.03 8.15 18.80
C PHE A 204 -1.36 8.17 19.43
N LEU A 205 -1.47 7.92 20.75
CA LEU A 205 -2.74 7.98 21.46
C LEU A 205 -3.33 9.40 21.49
N LEU A 206 -2.48 10.41 21.69
CA LEU A 206 -2.89 11.82 21.65
C LEU A 206 -3.35 12.24 20.25
N LEU A 207 -2.64 11.82 19.21
CA LEU A 207 -3.05 12.03 17.81
C LEU A 207 -4.42 11.39 17.52
N PHE A 208 -4.63 10.16 17.97
CA PHE A 208 -5.89 9.43 17.79
C PHE A 208 -7.07 10.14 18.48
N LEU A 209 -6.89 10.57 19.73
CA LEU A 209 -7.91 11.34 20.47
C LEU A 209 -8.23 12.68 19.78
N LEU A 210 -7.21 13.35 19.23
CA LEU A 210 -7.36 14.62 18.55
C LEU A 210 -8.10 14.48 17.21
N ILE A 211 -7.89 13.37 16.49
CA ILE A 211 -8.68 13.00 15.31
C ILE A 211 -10.16 12.77 15.69
N ILE A 212 -10.43 12.00 16.75
CA ILE A 212 -11.80 11.76 17.23
C ILE A 212 -12.50 13.08 17.59
N ALA A 213 -11.80 13.97 18.30
CA ALA A 213 -12.34 15.27 18.67
C ALA A 213 -12.68 16.12 17.44
N ASN A 214 -11.82 16.14 16.42
CA ASN A 214 -12.08 16.83 15.16
C ASN A 214 -13.25 16.22 14.39
N VAL A 215 -13.38 14.88 14.34
CA VAL A 215 -14.53 14.22 13.71
C VAL A 215 -15.82 14.56 14.43
N ALA A 216 -15.83 14.60 15.77
CA ALA A 216 -17.00 14.99 16.56
C ALA A 216 -17.41 16.45 16.31
N ILE A 217 -16.43 17.36 16.27
CA ILE A 217 -16.62 18.78 15.95
C ILE A 217 -17.20 18.95 14.55
N VAL A 218 -16.59 18.31 13.55
CA VAL A 218 -17.00 18.39 12.15
C VAL A 218 -18.39 17.77 11.94
N SER A 219 -18.69 16.64 12.61
CA SER A 219 -20.01 16.01 12.60
C SER A 219 -21.09 16.95 13.15
N ASN A 220 -20.85 17.60 14.29
CA ASN A 220 -21.77 18.56 14.90
C ASN A 220 -21.93 19.84 14.04
N TRP A 221 -20.87 20.25 13.33
CA TRP A 221 -20.90 21.39 12.42
C TRP A 221 -21.67 21.07 11.12
N ILE A 222 -21.47 19.89 10.53
CA ILE A 222 -22.16 19.43 9.31
C ILE A 222 -23.64 19.17 9.56
N ALA A 223 -24.02 18.64 10.73
CA ALA A 223 -25.42 18.38 11.08
C ALA A 223 -26.30 19.65 11.07
N ASN A 224 -25.70 20.84 11.26
CA ASN A 224 -26.41 22.12 11.29
C ASN A 224 -26.47 22.86 9.94
N PHE A 225 -25.86 22.32 8.87
CA PHE A 225 -25.87 22.92 7.53
C PHE A 225 -27.00 22.33 6.68
N LYS A 226 -28.11 23.06 6.53
CA LYS A 226 -29.32 22.61 5.78
C LYS A 226 -29.14 22.57 4.24
N TRP A 227 -28.07 23.15 3.68
CA TRP A 227 -27.89 23.31 2.22
C TRP A 227 -27.04 22.23 1.54
N SER A 228 -26.41 21.32 2.29
CA SER A 228 -25.38 20.42 1.73
C SER A 228 -25.90 19.08 1.21
N GLY A 229 -27.18 18.74 1.42
CA GLY A 229 -27.77 17.47 0.96
C GLY A 229 -27.32 16.22 1.75
N PHE A 230 -26.49 16.37 2.80
CA PHE A 230 -25.92 15.25 3.57
C PHE A 230 -26.74 14.79 4.78
N GLN A 231 -27.95 15.33 5.01
CA GLN A 231 -28.80 15.07 6.19
C GLN A 231 -29.29 13.59 6.35
N LYS A 232 -29.01 12.70 5.39
CA LYS A 232 -29.42 11.28 5.41
C LYS A 232 -28.27 10.28 5.47
N LYS A 233 -27.01 10.72 5.57
CA LYS A 233 -25.84 9.84 5.55
C LYS A 233 -25.45 9.46 6.97
N SER A 234 -25.40 8.15 7.23
CA SER A 234 -25.01 7.56 8.50
C SER A 234 -23.53 7.83 8.79
N PHE A 235 -23.11 7.81 10.05
CA PHE A 235 -21.69 7.82 10.43
C PHE A 235 -20.87 6.78 9.63
N TRP A 236 -21.48 5.63 9.33
CA TRP A 236 -20.86 4.57 8.54
C TRP A 236 -20.66 4.93 7.07
N ASP A 237 -21.51 5.80 6.48
CA ASP A 237 -21.29 6.32 5.12
C ASP A 237 -20.05 7.23 5.06
N TRP A 238 -19.84 8.03 6.11
CA TRP A 238 -18.65 8.89 6.23
C TRP A 238 -17.38 8.08 6.47
N LEU A 239 -17.48 6.99 7.24
CA LEU A 239 -16.37 6.06 7.46
C LEU A 239 -15.94 5.39 6.14
N GLN A 240 -16.90 4.99 5.29
CA GLN A 240 -16.59 4.42 3.97
C GLN A 240 -15.83 5.40 3.07
N LEU A 241 -16.15 6.70 3.12
CA LEU A 241 -15.44 7.73 2.37
C LEU A 241 -13.96 7.86 2.80
N LEU A 242 -13.65 7.57 4.07
CA LEU A 242 -12.29 7.64 4.63
C LEU A 242 -11.49 6.34 4.40
N ILE A 243 -12.16 5.19 4.34
CA ILE A 243 -11.53 3.88 4.15
C ILE A 243 -10.79 3.82 2.81
N VAL A 244 -11.37 4.38 1.73
CA VAL A 244 -10.76 4.30 0.39
C VAL A 244 -9.42 5.06 0.31
N PRO A 245 -9.32 6.34 0.73
CA PRO A 245 -8.03 7.04 0.83
C PRO A 245 -7.03 6.38 1.78
N LEU A 246 -7.50 5.85 2.92
CA LEU A 246 -6.63 5.19 3.90
C LEU A 246 -6.04 3.89 3.33
N MET A 247 -6.84 3.07 2.64
CA MET A 247 -6.38 1.86 1.98
C MET A 247 -5.42 2.16 0.83
N LEU A 248 -5.64 3.25 0.08
CA LEU A 248 -4.68 3.71 -0.93
C LEU A 248 -3.36 4.14 -0.31
N ALA A 249 -3.39 4.87 0.80
CA ALA A 249 -2.19 5.29 1.53
C ALA A 249 -1.43 4.10 2.13
N LEU A 250 -2.13 3.14 2.75
CA LEU A 250 -1.54 1.91 3.29
C LEU A 250 -0.99 1.01 2.17
N GLY A 251 -1.70 0.90 1.05
CA GLY A 251 -1.24 0.18 -0.13
C GLY A 251 0.02 0.82 -0.72
N ALA A 252 0.06 2.14 -0.85
CA ALA A 252 1.24 2.87 -1.30
C ALA A 252 2.41 2.73 -0.32
N PHE A 253 2.17 2.82 0.98
CA PHE A 253 3.19 2.63 2.02
C PHE A 253 3.74 1.21 2.01
N TYR A 254 2.88 0.19 1.90
CA TYR A 254 3.28 -1.20 1.81
C TYR A 254 4.10 -1.47 0.54
N LEU A 255 3.66 -0.96 -0.62
CA LEU A 255 4.41 -1.06 -1.86
C LEU A 255 5.77 -0.35 -1.76
N ASN A 256 5.82 0.84 -1.15
CA ASN A 256 7.07 1.57 -0.96
C ASN A 256 8.03 0.81 -0.04
N SER A 257 7.56 0.35 1.13
CA SER A 257 8.35 -0.42 2.10
C SER A 257 8.83 -1.79 1.57
N ALA A 258 7.96 -2.50 0.84
CA ALA A 258 8.33 -3.75 0.18
C ALA A 258 9.37 -3.52 -0.94
N SER A 259 9.27 -2.40 -1.66
CA SER A 259 10.26 -2.02 -2.67
C SER A 259 11.61 -1.64 -2.06
N GLU A 260 11.61 -0.95 -0.91
CA GLU A 260 12.81 -0.51 -0.20
C GLU A 260 13.64 -1.71 0.25
N SER A 261 13.00 -2.71 0.86
CA SER A 261 13.68 -3.93 1.35
C SER A 261 14.33 -4.72 0.22
N SER A 262 13.68 -4.77 -0.95
CA SER A 262 14.21 -5.44 -2.14
C SER A 262 15.41 -4.69 -2.72
N ARG A 263 15.35 -3.35 -2.75
CA ARG A 263 16.46 -2.49 -3.21
C ARG A 263 17.68 -2.59 -2.31
N VAL A 264 17.50 -2.60 -0.99
CA VAL A 264 18.60 -2.74 -0.03
C VAL A 264 19.30 -4.09 -0.20
N GLN A 265 18.55 -5.19 -0.34
CA GLN A 265 19.13 -6.52 -0.62
C GLN A 265 19.89 -6.55 -1.96
N GLU A 266 19.35 -5.88 -2.98
CA GLU A 266 20.02 -5.75 -4.28
C GLU A 266 21.32 -4.93 -4.16
N GLN A 267 21.32 -3.83 -3.40
CA GLN A 267 22.51 -3.02 -3.12
C GLN A 267 23.58 -3.82 -2.37
N ILE A 268 23.23 -4.52 -1.29
CA ILE A 268 24.17 -5.36 -0.53
C ILE A 268 24.83 -6.40 -1.44
N LYS A 269 24.07 -7.07 -2.31
CA LYS A 269 24.64 -8.04 -3.25
C LYS A 269 25.53 -7.39 -4.31
N GLN A 270 25.24 -6.16 -4.75
CA GLN A 270 26.16 -5.41 -5.64
C GLN A 270 27.43 -4.99 -4.91
N GLU A 271 27.33 -4.62 -3.63
CA GLU A 271 28.49 -4.27 -2.80
C GLU A 271 29.40 -5.48 -2.59
N ILE A 272 28.85 -6.65 -2.22
CA ILE A 272 29.62 -7.91 -2.09
C ILE A 272 30.34 -8.23 -3.40
N LEU A 273 29.66 -8.08 -4.54
CA LEU A 273 30.25 -8.32 -5.86
C LEU A 273 31.39 -7.33 -6.16
N THR A 274 31.21 -6.06 -5.83
CA THR A 274 32.19 -5.00 -6.09
C THR A 274 33.43 -5.17 -5.20
N ASP A 275 33.23 -5.49 -3.92
CA ASP A 275 34.30 -5.81 -2.97
C ASP A 275 35.10 -7.03 -3.42
N TYR A 276 34.42 -8.08 -3.91
CA TYR A 276 35.07 -9.25 -4.49
C TYR A 276 35.98 -8.87 -5.67
N PHE A 277 35.48 -8.08 -6.62
CA PHE A 277 36.27 -7.66 -7.77
C PHE A 277 37.47 -6.82 -7.36
N SER A 278 37.31 -5.89 -6.40
CA SER A 278 38.42 -5.10 -5.87
C SER A 278 39.51 -5.99 -5.27
N LYS A 279 39.14 -6.91 -4.37
CA LYS A 279 40.10 -7.81 -3.71
C LYS A 279 40.81 -8.72 -4.71
N MET A 280 40.08 -9.27 -5.70
CA MET A 280 40.69 -10.08 -6.75
C MET A 280 41.64 -9.27 -7.62
N GLN A 281 41.29 -8.02 -7.96
CA GLN A 281 42.15 -7.13 -8.72
C GLN A 281 43.43 -6.78 -7.93
N ASP A 282 43.32 -6.53 -6.63
CA ASP A 282 44.47 -6.27 -5.76
C ASP A 282 45.44 -7.45 -5.75
N LEU A 283 44.95 -8.70 -5.60
CA LEU A 283 45.78 -9.90 -5.66
C LEU A 283 46.50 -10.07 -7.01
N ILE A 284 45.83 -9.74 -8.11
CA ILE A 284 46.41 -9.79 -9.46
C ILE A 284 47.47 -8.69 -9.64
N VAL A 285 47.19 -7.48 -9.16
CA VAL A 285 48.12 -6.33 -9.24
C VAL A 285 49.35 -6.57 -8.38
N GLU A 286 49.19 -7.09 -7.17
CA GLU A 286 50.28 -7.42 -6.26
C GLU A 286 51.17 -8.53 -6.86
N THR A 287 50.56 -9.55 -7.48
CA THR A 287 51.29 -10.56 -8.26
C THR A 287 52.18 -9.92 -9.33
N LYS A 288 51.66 -8.95 -10.09
CA LYS A 288 52.43 -8.24 -11.12
C LYS A 288 53.60 -7.44 -10.53
N LYS A 289 53.36 -6.68 -9.45
CA LYS A 289 54.39 -5.89 -8.77
C LYS A 289 55.54 -6.73 -8.21
N VAL A 290 55.22 -7.86 -7.59
CA VAL A 290 56.24 -8.78 -7.04
C VAL A 290 57.10 -9.37 -8.15
N LYS A 291 56.52 -9.71 -9.31
CA LYS A 291 57.28 -10.18 -10.48
C LYS A 291 58.25 -9.12 -11.00
N GLU A 292 57.81 -7.86 -11.09
CA GLU A 292 58.64 -6.74 -11.55
C GLU A 292 59.80 -6.44 -10.58
N THR A 293 59.57 -6.53 -9.26
CA THR A 293 60.56 -6.17 -8.24
C THR A 293 61.54 -7.30 -7.90
N SER A 294 61.14 -8.56 -8.01
CA SER A 294 61.99 -9.72 -7.67
C SER A 294 63.11 -9.99 -8.69
N GLY A 295 63.23 -9.16 -9.74
CA GLY A 295 64.22 -9.35 -10.79
C GLY A 295 64.08 -10.74 -11.43
N TYR A 296 62.86 -11.28 -11.46
CA TYR A 296 62.51 -12.54 -12.10
C TYR A 296 62.91 -12.39 -13.56
N LYS A 297 64.15 -12.78 -13.89
CA LYS A 297 64.62 -12.78 -15.27
C LYS A 297 63.63 -13.65 -16.01
N GLU A 298 62.92 -13.06 -16.94
CA GLU A 298 62.12 -13.73 -17.96
C GLU A 298 63.05 -14.66 -18.75
N SER A 299 63.47 -15.76 -18.13
CA SER A 299 64.49 -16.64 -18.69
C SER A 299 63.87 -17.48 -19.79
N HIS A 300 62.54 -17.67 -19.76
CA HIS A 300 61.77 -18.38 -20.76
C HIS A 300 60.42 -17.66 -21.00
N PRO A 301 59.90 -17.64 -22.25
CA PRO A 301 58.56 -17.13 -22.59
C PRO A 301 57.40 -17.81 -21.82
N LYS A 302 57.70 -18.88 -21.06
CA LYS A 302 56.74 -19.69 -20.29
C LYS A 302 56.44 -19.13 -18.88
N ASP A 303 57.26 -18.23 -18.35
CA ASP A 303 57.09 -17.64 -17.00
C ASP A 303 56.15 -16.40 -16.98
N GLN A 304 55.77 -15.91 -18.17
CA GLN A 304 54.77 -14.87 -18.35
C GLN A 304 53.34 -15.31 -17.96
N GLU A 305 53.10 -16.61 -17.75
CA GLU A 305 51.76 -17.17 -17.54
C GLU A 305 51.27 -17.25 -16.09
N VAL A 306 52.12 -17.05 -15.07
CA VAL A 306 51.65 -17.12 -13.67
C VAL A 306 50.77 -15.91 -13.36
N ARG A 307 49.43 -16.09 -13.32
CA ARG A 307 48.47 -14.99 -13.14
C ARG A 307 48.23 -14.61 -11.69
N LEU A 308 48.36 -15.59 -10.81
CA LEU A 308 48.35 -15.44 -9.36
C LEU A 308 49.58 -16.14 -8.80
N LEU A 309 50.31 -15.46 -7.93
CA LEU A 309 51.39 -16.10 -7.20
C LEU A 309 50.86 -17.28 -6.37
N PRO A 310 51.65 -18.37 -6.20
CA PRO A 310 51.24 -19.56 -5.44
C PRO A 310 50.63 -19.25 -4.06
N GLU A 311 51.16 -18.24 -3.36
CA GLU A 311 50.70 -17.78 -2.05
C GLU A 311 49.30 -17.13 -2.07
N PHE A 312 48.87 -16.54 -3.19
CA PHE A 312 47.57 -15.89 -3.29
C PHE A 312 46.45 -16.81 -3.78
N LYS A 313 46.79 -17.96 -4.37
CA LYS A 313 45.80 -18.92 -4.89
C LYS A 313 44.81 -19.40 -3.82
N PRO A 314 45.22 -19.78 -2.59
CA PRO A 314 44.28 -20.19 -1.55
C PRO A 314 43.31 -19.08 -1.15
N THR A 315 43.80 -17.84 -1.05
CA THR A 315 42.98 -16.66 -0.71
C THR A 315 41.97 -16.37 -1.82
N ALA A 316 42.41 -16.32 -3.07
CA ALA A 316 41.55 -16.12 -4.22
C ALA A 316 40.49 -17.23 -4.35
N GLN A 317 40.87 -18.48 -4.08
CA GLN A 317 39.97 -19.62 -4.03
C GLN A 317 38.89 -19.44 -2.96
N ALA A 318 39.28 -19.15 -1.71
CA ALA A 318 38.33 -19.00 -0.61
C ALA A 318 37.37 -17.83 -0.82
N LEU A 319 37.89 -16.68 -1.30
CA LEU A 319 37.08 -15.52 -1.67
C LEU A 319 36.04 -15.87 -2.73
N THR A 320 36.48 -16.54 -3.80
CA THR A 320 35.61 -16.91 -4.93
C THR A 320 34.49 -17.85 -4.50
N LEU A 321 34.81 -18.91 -3.74
CA LEU A 321 33.80 -19.87 -3.28
C LEU A 321 32.78 -19.19 -2.35
N SER A 322 33.25 -18.40 -1.38
CA SER A 322 32.39 -17.69 -0.42
C SER A 322 31.45 -16.71 -1.09
N VAL A 323 31.93 -15.97 -2.10
CA VAL A 323 31.12 -15.00 -2.84
C VAL A 323 30.09 -15.71 -3.72
N LEU A 324 30.47 -16.77 -4.43
CA LEU A 324 29.54 -17.53 -5.27
C LEU A 324 28.39 -18.17 -4.48
N GLU A 325 28.58 -18.47 -3.19
CA GLU A 325 27.51 -19.00 -2.32
C GLU A 325 26.47 -17.93 -1.94
N GLN A 326 26.88 -16.66 -1.82
CA GLN A 326 26.03 -15.56 -1.35
C GLN A 326 25.30 -14.83 -2.49
N LEU A 327 25.81 -14.96 -3.72
CA LEU A 327 25.29 -14.25 -4.88
C LEU A 327 24.08 -14.95 -5.52
N ASP A 328 23.25 -14.14 -6.18
CA ASP A 328 22.19 -14.64 -7.05
C ASP A 328 22.71 -15.05 -8.44
N GLY A 329 21.89 -15.74 -9.21
CA GLY A 329 22.25 -16.30 -10.52
C GLY A 329 22.93 -15.33 -11.48
N LYS A 330 22.42 -14.09 -11.56
CA LYS A 330 22.98 -13.01 -12.39
C LYS A 330 24.40 -12.64 -11.98
N ARG A 331 24.66 -12.44 -10.69
CA ARG A 331 25.97 -12.03 -10.20
C ARG A 331 26.96 -13.19 -10.18
N LYS A 332 26.51 -14.43 -9.94
CA LYS A 332 27.34 -15.63 -10.17
C LYS A 332 27.84 -15.67 -11.62
N GLY A 333 26.97 -15.34 -12.58
CA GLY A 333 27.34 -15.18 -13.98
C GLY A 333 28.50 -14.20 -14.17
N LYS A 334 28.36 -12.98 -13.63
CA LYS A 334 29.43 -11.95 -13.70
C LYS A 334 30.76 -12.43 -13.11
N VAL A 335 30.74 -13.12 -11.96
CA VAL A 335 31.95 -13.66 -11.34
C VAL A 335 32.60 -14.71 -12.24
N ILE A 336 31.82 -15.66 -12.77
CA ILE A 336 32.33 -16.71 -13.67
C ILE A 336 32.89 -16.10 -14.97
N THR A 337 32.20 -15.12 -15.57
CA THR A 337 32.70 -14.39 -16.74
C THR A 337 34.01 -13.69 -16.44
N TYR A 338 34.09 -12.91 -15.34
CA TYR A 338 35.33 -12.24 -14.93
C TYR A 338 36.50 -13.21 -14.73
N LEU A 339 36.24 -14.34 -14.06
CA LEU A 339 37.25 -15.38 -13.83
C LEU A 339 37.72 -16.03 -15.13
N ALA A 340 36.83 -16.21 -16.10
CA ALA A 340 37.17 -16.75 -17.41
C ALA A 340 37.96 -15.75 -18.26
N GLU A 341 37.54 -14.50 -18.32
CA GLU A 341 38.26 -13.42 -19.02
C GLU A 341 39.65 -13.17 -18.42
N SER A 342 39.74 -13.26 -17.09
CA SER A 342 41.01 -13.22 -16.36
C SER A 342 41.81 -14.53 -16.51
N GLN A 343 41.26 -15.56 -17.16
CA GLN A 343 41.81 -16.91 -17.36
C GLN A 343 42.28 -17.56 -16.06
N LEU A 344 41.58 -17.28 -14.95
CA LEU A 344 41.85 -17.86 -13.64
C LEU A 344 41.21 -19.24 -13.50
N ILE A 345 40.16 -19.51 -14.28
CA ILE A 345 39.45 -20.80 -14.32
C ILE A 345 39.62 -21.54 -15.65
N THR A 346 40.40 -20.98 -16.58
CA THR A 346 40.67 -21.59 -17.88
C THR A 346 41.94 -22.44 -17.84
N VAL A 347 42.09 -23.28 -18.84
CA VAL A 347 43.20 -24.23 -18.98
C VAL A 347 43.94 -23.92 -20.29
N ASP A 348 45.27 -23.88 -20.26
CA ASP A 348 46.05 -23.74 -21.49
C ASP A 348 46.13 -25.08 -22.21
N ASN A 349 45.46 -25.15 -23.36
CA ASN A 349 45.42 -26.34 -24.22
C ASN A 349 46.78 -26.72 -24.81
N ASN A 350 47.78 -25.83 -24.78
CA ASN A 350 49.12 -26.10 -25.28
C ASN A 350 50.01 -26.85 -24.27
N LYS A 351 49.53 -27.08 -23.05
CA LYS A 351 50.26 -27.77 -21.99
C LYS A 351 49.48 -29.00 -21.52
N PRO A 352 50.08 -30.21 -21.59
CA PRO A 352 49.44 -31.39 -21.04
C PRO A 352 49.37 -31.26 -19.51
N SER A 353 48.16 -31.09 -18.98
CA SER A 353 47.84 -31.01 -17.54
C SER A 353 48.05 -29.66 -16.85
N THR A 354 47.55 -28.56 -17.42
CA THR A 354 47.35 -27.34 -16.64
C THR A 354 46.12 -27.46 -15.74
N GLN A 355 46.27 -27.11 -14.46
CA GLN A 355 45.14 -26.92 -13.54
C GLN A 355 44.78 -25.43 -13.55
N PRO A 356 43.50 -25.08 -13.47
CA PRO A 356 43.10 -23.69 -13.31
C PRO A 356 43.65 -23.15 -11.98
N GLU A 357 43.95 -21.85 -11.96
CA GLU A 357 44.41 -21.17 -10.75
C GLU A 357 43.35 -21.21 -9.64
N ILE A 358 42.09 -21.11 -10.04
CA ILE A 358 40.93 -21.25 -9.17
C ILE A 358 40.14 -22.49 -9.61
N LYS A 359 40.01 -23.44 -8.69
CA LYS A 359 39.34 -24.73 -8.91
C LYS A 359 37.88 -24.62 -8.51
N LEU A 360 36.98 -24.73 -9.47
CA LEU A 360 35.54 -24.69 -9.24
C LEU A 360 34.92 -26.10 -9.21
N TYR A 361 35.55 -27.05 -8.51
CA TYR A 361 35.02 -28.41 -8.39
C TYR A 361 33.83 -28.45 -7.44
N GLY A 362 32.69 -28.99 -7.88
CA GLY A 362 31.52 -29.17 -7.02
C GLY A 362 30.76 -27.86 -6.70
N ILE A 363 31.10 -26.76 -7.38
CA ILE A 363 30.57 -25.43 -7.04
C ILE A 363 29.06 -25.34 -7.27
N ASN A 364 28.37 -24.56 -6.44
CA ASN A 364 26.95 -24.28 -6.59
C ASN A 364 26.68 -23.07 -7.50
N LEU A 365 26.39 -23.34 -8.76
CA LEU A 365 26.00 -22.36 -9.79
C LEU A 365 24.52 -22.51 -10.17
N ASP A 366 23.68 -22.91 -9.22
CA ASP A 366 22.23 -23.00 -9.42
C ASP A 366 21.67 -21.63 -9.85
N ASP A 367 20.79 -21.65 -10.84
CA ASP A 367 20.15 -20.48 -11.47
C ASP A 367 21.13 -19.49 -12.13
N ILE A 368 22.38 -19.89 -12.40
CA ILE A 368 23.38 -19.01 -13.00
C ILE A 368 22.91 -18.46 -14.36
N GLU A 369 23.10 -17.15 -14.56
CA GLU A 369 22.80 -16.47 -15.81
C GLU A 369 24.10 -15.98 -16.45
N LEU A 370 24.57 -16.70 -17.47
CA LEU A 370 25.76 -16.33 -18.25
C LEU A 370 25.40 -15.78 -19.64
N GLY A 371 24.20 -16.09 -20.12
CA GLY A 371 23.69 -15.66 -21.43
C GLY A 371 22.86 -14.39 -21.40
N ASN A 372 22.79 -13.70 -22.54
CA ASN A 372 21.97 -12.50 -22.69
C ASN A 372 20.48 -12.90 -22.77
N LYS A 373 19.69 -12.61 -21.72
CA LYS A 373 18.27 -13.00 -21.60
C LYS A 373 17.32 -12.39 -22.65
N GLY A 374 17.81 -11.58 -23.59
CA GLY A 374 17.01 -10.57 -24.27
C GLY A 374 16.77 -10.72 -25.77
N GLN A 375 17.60 -11.41 -26.55
CA GLN A 375 17.49 -11.34 -28.02
C GLN A 375 17.14 -12.70 -28.61
N ARG A 376 15.83 -12.99 -28.64
CA ARG A 376 15.22 -14.14 -29.32
C ARG A 376 15.31 -14.09 -30.86
N ASN A 377 15.82 -13.00 -31.42
CA ASN A 377 15.88 -12.78 -32.85
C ASN A 377 17.33 -12.52 -33.26
N SER A 378 17.96 -13.52 -33.88
CA SER A 378 19.27 -13.43 -34.52
C SER A 378 20.37 -12.86 -33.62
N LEU A 379 20.94 -13.71 -32.75
CA LEU A 379 22.27 -13.43 -32.24
C LEU A 379 23.20 -13.38 -33.46
N ASN A 380 23.61 -12.18 -33.87
CA ASN A 380 24.74 -12.02 -34.75
C ASN A 380 25.97 -12.62 -34.03
N GLU A 381 26.92 -13.23 -34.76
CA GLU A 381 28.12 -13.82 -34.16
C GLU A 381 28.86 -12.84 -33.22
N ASP A 382 28.72 -11.53 -33.48
CA ASP A 382 29.32 -10.44 -32.70
C ASP A 382 28.70 -10.23 -31.29
N GLU A 383 27.52 -10.80 -30.99
CA GLU A 383 26.87 -10.70 -29.66
C GLU A 383 27.08 -11.93 -28.77
N MET A 384 27.82 -12.94 -29.25
CA MET A 384 28.05 -14.17 -28.49
C MET A 384 29.09 -13.94 -27.38
N THR A 385 28.76 -14.32 -26.14
CA THR A 385 29.73 -14.26 -25.05
C THR A 385 30.68 -15.46 -25.14
N ILE A 386 31.97 -15.18 -25.33
CA ILE A 386 33.01 -16.20 -25.47
C ILE A 386 33.62 -16.50 -24.09
N ILE A 387 33.43 -17.73 -23.63
CA ILE A 387 33.93 -18.26 -22.36
C ILE A 387 34.53 -19.64 -22.66
N ASP A 388 35.70 -19.67 -23.32
CA ASP A 388 36.30 -20.91 -23.78
C ASP A 388 37.28 -21.50 -22.75
N LYS A 389 37.54 -22.82 -22.89
CA LYS A 389 38.57 -23.56 -22.13
C LYS A 389 38.42 -23.52 -20.60
N ILE A 390 37.22 -23.21 -20.10
CA ILE A 390 36.96 -23.19 -18.66
C ILE A 390 36.91 -24.60 -18.08
N LYS A 391 37.26 -24.74 -16.79
CA LYS A 391 37.21 -26.02 -16.08
C LYS A 391 36.36 -25.95 -14.83
N ILE A 392 35.12 -26.40 -14.95
CA ILE A 392 34.11 -26.38 -13.89
C ILE A 392 33.51 -27.79 -13.78
N LYS A 393 34.18 -28.66 -13.02
CA LYS A 393 33.77 -30.06 -12.85
C LYS A 393 32.76 -30.22 -11.73
N ASN A 394 31.81 -31.14 -11.91
CA ASN A 394 30.81 -31.51 -10.92
C ASN A 394 29.98 -30.33 -10.40
N ALA A 395 29.86 -29.24 -11.17
CA ALA A 395 29.09 -28.09 -10.74
C ALA A 395 27.60 -28.39 -10.70
N ASN A 396 26.91 -27.83 -9.71
CA ASN A 396 25.47 -27.74 -9.72
C ASN A 396 25.07 -26.54 -10.59
N MET A 397 24.62 -26.79 -11.81
CA MET A 397 24.13 -25.78 -12.77
C MET A 397 22.64 -25.99 -13.04
N LYS A 398 21.90 -26.44 -12.00
CA LYS A 398 20.44 -26.53 -12.06
C LYS A 398 19.87 -25.18 -12.49
N ARG A 399 18.84 -25.19 -13.33
CA ARG A 399 18.14 -23.97 -13.82
C ARG A 399 19.06 -22.93 -14.49
N ALA A 400 20.29 -23.30 -14.85
CA ALA A 400 21.22 -22.37 -15.49
C ALA A 400 20.69 -21.89 -16.84
N ASN A 401 20.93 -20.63 -17.17
CA ASN A 401 20.75 -20.09 -18.50
C ASN A 401 22.11 -19.85 -19.17
N LEU A 402 22.47 -20.73 -20.11
CA LEU A 402 23.72 -20.67 -20.86
C LEU A 402 23.52 -20.24 -22.32
N SER A 403 22.37 -19.63 -22.62
CA SER A 403 21.99 -19.31 -24.01
C SER A 403 22.98 -18.33 -24.67
N GLY A 404 23.37 -18.61 -25.91
CA GLY A 404 24.27 -17.76 -26.71
C GLY A 404 25.76 -17.84 -26.34
N LEU A 405 26.16 -18.76 -25.44
CA LEU A 405 27.56 -18.87 -25.03
C LEU A 405 28.41 -19.67 -26.03
N GLN A 406 29.67 -19.24 -26.20
CA GLN A 406 30.73 -20.05 -26.80
C GLN A 406 31.58 -20.69 -25.69
N LEU A 407 31.27 -21.94 -25.35
CA LEU A 407 31.96 -22.76 -24.35
C LEU A 407 32.88 -23.77 -25.04
N LEU A 408 33.70 -23.32 -25.98
CA LEU A 408 34.61 -24.17 -26.77
C LEU A 408 35.66 -24.82 -25.86
N TYR A 409 36.01 -26.08 -26.13
CA TYR A 409 37.08 -26.81 -25.43
C TYR A 409 37.02 -26.79 -23.89
N SER A 410 35.83 -26.63 -23.31
CA SER A 410 35.61 -26.52 -21.88
C SER A 410 35.45 -27.88 -21.19
N GLU A 411 35.86 -27.98 -19.93
CA GLU A 411 35.68 -29.18 -19.09
C GLU A 411 34.52 -28.99 -18.09
N LEU A 412 33.37 -29.60 -18.37
CA LEU A 412 32.15 -29.55 -17.57
C LEU A 412 31.71 -30.93 -17.03
N ASN A 413 32.64 -31.88 -16.95
CA ASN A 413 32.39 -33.26 -16.53
C ASN A 413 31.60 -33.34 -15.22
N GLY A 414 30.59 -34.22 -15.19
CA GLY A 414 29.74 -34.48 -14.03
C GLY A 414 28.83 -33.33 -13.60
N SER A 415 28.76 -32.22 -14.37
CA SER A 415 27.89 -31.10 -14.04
C SER A 415 26.42 -31.46 -14.15
N ASN A 416 25.62 -30.89 -13.25
CA ASN A 416 24.17 -31.07 -13.22
C ASN A 416 23.47 -29.89 -13.90
N LEU A 417 22.87 -30.13 -15.06
CA LEU A 417 22.14 -29.17 -15.91
C LEU A 417 20.63 -29.43 -15.89
N GLU A 418 20.12 -29.94 -14.77
CA GLU A 418 18.69 -30.17 -14.57
C GLU A 418 17.90 -28.84 -14.65
N ASN A 419 16.84 -28.82 -15.46
CA ASN A 419 16.03 -27.65 -15.80
C ASN A 419 16.83 -26.50 -16.45
N ALA A 420 18.03 -26.74 -16.96
CA ALA A 420 18.82 -25.70 -17.63
C ALA A 420 18.24 -25.34 -19.01
N THR A 421 18.46 -24.10 -19.43
CA THR A 421 18.14 -23.59 -20.76
C THR A 421 19.41 -23.40 -21.58
N LEU A 422 19.49 -24.12 -22.70
CA LEU A 422 20.60 -24.11 -23.64
C LEU A 422 20.04 -23.76 -25.03
N GLU A 423 20.13 -22.50 -25.41
CA GLU A 423 19.71 -22.03 -26.73
C GLU A 423 20.90 -21.39 -27.46
N ASN A 424 21.21 -21.80 -28.69
CA ASN A 424 22.35 -21.26 -29.46
C ASN A 424 23.71 -21.38 -28.75
N VAL A 425 23.97 -22.52 -28.09
CA VAL A 425 25.21 -22.73 -27.32
C VAL A 425 26.22 -23.54 -28.13
N ASN A 426 27.48 -23.12 -28.13
CA ASN A 426 28.55 -23.88 -28.78
C ASN A 426 29.46 -24.54 -27.76
N PHE A 427 29.46 -25.87 -27.74
CA PHE A 427 30.34 -26.69 -26.90
C PHE A 427 31.45 -27.35 -27.70
N THR A 428 31.77 -26.91 -28.92
CA THR A 428 32.69 -27.64 -29.82
C THR A 428 34.01 -28.01 -29.11
N GLY A 429 34.36 -29.30 -29.18
CA GLY A 429 35.58 -29.86 -28.57
C GLY A 429 35.58 -29.97 -27.04
N SER A 430 34.47 -29.66 -26.37
CA SER A 430 34.34 -29.73 -24.91
C SER A 430 34.18 -31.15 -24.39
N THR A 431 34.34 -31.32 -23.08
CA THR A 431 34.09 -32.58 -22.38
C THR A 431 33.05 -32.38 -21.30
N MET A 432 32.02 -33.22 -21.33
CA MET A 432 30.88 -33.18 -20.42
C MET A 432 30.57 -34.60 -19.90
N ILE A 433 31.60 -35.43 -19.74
CA ILE A 433 31.47 -36.83 -19.35
C ILE A 433 30.73 -36.93 -18.02
N GLY A 434 29.69 -37.76 -17.94
CA GLY A 434 28.89 -37.96 -16.73
C GLY A 434 27.98 -36.78 -16.35
N SER A 435 27.85 -35.77 -17.21
CA SER A 435 26.91 -34.67 -16.97
C SER A 435 25.45 -35.13 -17.02
N ARG A 436 24.54 -34.34 -16.44
CA ARG A 436 23.12 -34.66 -16.38
C ARG A 436 22.28 -33.54 -16.97
N PHE A 437 21.60 -33.81 -18.08
CA PHE A 437 20.58 -32.96 -18.67
C PHE A 437 19.22 -33.57 -18.36
N ILE A 438 18.48 -32.97 -17.44
CA ILE A 438 17.19 -33.51 -16.96
C ILE A 438 16.16 -32.40 -17.08
N ASN A 439 15.01 -32.64 -17.72
CA ASN A 439 13.92 -31.65 -17.86
C ASN A 439 14.36 -30.31 -18.49
N GLY A 440 15.45 -30.29 -19.25
CA GLY A 440 16.02 -29.09 -19.87
C GLY A 440 15.52 -28.84 -21.30
N LYS A 441 15.66 -27.59 -21.76
CA LYS A 441 15.46 -27.21 -23.17
C LYS A 441 16.82 -27.07 -23.84
N ILE A 442 17.07 -27.87 -24.88
CA ILE A 442 18.32 -27.85 -25.64
C ILE A 442 17.99 -27.61 -27.10
N THR A 443 18.26 -26.39 -27.58
CA THR A 443 17.86 -25.92 -28.91
C THR A 443 19.03 -25.22 -29.59
N ASP A 444 19.30 -25.56 -30.85
CA ASP A 444 20.38 -24.95 -31.65
C ASP A 444 21.77 -25.07 -30.97
N VAL A 445 22.04 -26.21 -30.32
CA VAL A 445 23.30 -26.46 -29.62
C VAL A 445 24.29 -27.19 -30.52
N ASN A 446 25.55 -26.75 -30.49
CA ASN A 446 26.64 -27.40 -31.21
C ASN A 446 27.45 -28.32 -30.28
N PHE A 447 27.32 -29.63 -30.48
CA PHE A 447 28.09 -30.70 -29.83
C PHE A 447 29.12 -31.36 -30.76
N THR A 448 29.58 -30.69 -31.82
CA THR A 448 30.68 -31.16 -32.68
C THR A 448 31.93 -31.49 -31.84
N ASP A 449 32.46 -32.70 -32.02
CA ASP A 449 33.69 -33.18 -31.37
C ASP A 449 33.61 -33.21 -29.81
N VAL A 450 32.40 -33.19 -29.23
CA VAL A 450 32.21 -33.21 -27.77
C VAL A 450 32.30 -34.62 -27.19
N ARG A 451 32.86 -34.74 -25.99
CA ARG A 451 32.84 -35.99 -25.21
C ARG A 451 31.66 -36.00 -24.24
N LEU A 452 30.60 -36.74 -24.60
CA LEU A 452 29.35 -36.93 -23.86
C LEU A 452 29.24 -38.33 -23.24
N GLY A 453 30.36 -39.03 -23.06
CA GLY A 453 30.34 -40.37 -22.47
C GLY A 453 29.71 -40.36 -21.08
N LYS A 454 28.90 -41.37 -20.75
CA LYS A 454 28.19 -41.51 -19.47
C LYS A 454 27.22 -40.36 -19.14
N THR A 455 26.96 -39.45 -20.08
CA THR A 455 26.01 -38.34 -19.90
C THR A 455 24.58 -38.87 -19.86
N ILE A 456 23.73 -38.28 -19.01
CA ILE A 456 22.31 -38.62 -18.93
C ILE A 456 21.48 -37.52 -19.58
N PHE A 457 20.61 -37.91 -20.52
CA PHE A 457 19.58 -37.08 -21.13
C PHE A 457 18.20 -37.64 -20.75
N ASP A 458 17.54 -37.03 -19.76
CA ASP A 458 16.22 -37.49 -19.27
C ASP A 458 15.17 -36.40 -19.45
N ASN A 459 14.08 -36.74 -20.15
CA ASN A 459 12.95 -35.84 -20.37
C ASN A 459 13.38 -34.48 -20.96
N VAL A 460 14.27 -34.52 -21.97
CA VAL A 460 14.80 -33.32 -22.65
C VAL A 460 14.20 -33.16 -24.03
N LYS A 461 13.94 -31.91 -24.40
CA LYS A 461 13.63 -31.54 -25.78
C LYS A 461 14.94 -31.19 -26.50
N LEU A 462 15.24 -31.94 -27.57
CA LEU A 462 16.43 -31.79 -28.40
C LEU A 462 16.01 -31.28 -29.79
N GLU A 463 16.38 -30.05 -30.11
CA GLU A 463 16.03 -29.41 -31.38
C GLU A 463 17.30 -28.83 -32.04
N ASN A 464 17.56 -29.17 -33.31
CA ASN A 464 18.70 -28.66 -34.09
C ASN A 464 20.08 -28.85 -33.42
N ILE A 465 20.31 -30.02 -32.81
CA ILE A 465 21.58 -30.34 -32.15
C ILE A 465 22.62 -30.78 -33.19
N LYS A 466 23.71 -30.03 -33.35
CA LYS A 466 24.80 -30.39 -34.27
C LYS A 466 25.77 -31.37 -33.64
N ILE A 467 26.18 -32.39 -34.38
CA ILE A 467 27.16 -33.42 -33.97
C ILE A 467 28.13 -33.70 -35.13
N SER A 468 29.23 -34.39 -34.84
CA SER A 468 30.17 -34.92 -35.82
C SER A 468 30.48 -36.39 -35.55
N ASP A 469 31.20 -37.05 -36.47
CA ASP A 469 31.64 -38.44 -36.29
C ASP A 469 32.58 -38.63 -35.10
N LYS A 470 33.23 -37.55 -34.62
CA LYS A 470 34.10 -37.59 -33.44
C LYS A 470 33.34 -37.32 -32.14
N THR A 471 32.08 -36.86 -32.20
CA THR A 471 31.26 -36.68 -31.01
C THR A 471 31.09 -38.04 -30.33
N ASN A 472 31.58 -38.15 -29.09
CA ASN A 472 31.61 -39.40 -28.34
C ASN A 472 30.39 -39.48 -27.43
N PHE A 473 29.60 -40.54 -27.56
CA PHE A 473 28.43 -40.80 -26.71
C PHE A 473 28.60 -42.06 -25.86
N ASP A 474 29.83 -42.52 -25.59
CA ASP A 474 30.07 -43.83 -24.97
C ASP A 474 29.36 -43.99 -23.64
N ASN A 475 28.41 -44.93 -23.57
CA ASN A 475 27.56 -45.15 -22.41
C ASN A 475 26.70 -43.94 -22.01
N ALA A 476 26.49 -42.97 -22.90
CA ALA A 476 25.48 -41.93 -22.70
C ALA A 476 24.10 -42.59 -22.63
N CYS A 477 23.22 -42.10 -21.76
CA CYS A 477 21.90 -42.68 -21.58
C CYS A 477 20.79 -41.68 -21.92
N PHE A 478 19.81 -42.15 -22.69
CA PHE A 478 18.66 -41.34 -23.12
C PHE A 478 17.36 -41.95 -22.60
N THR A 479 16.52 -41.12 -21.98
CA THR A 479 15.16 -41.45 -21.51
C THR A 479 14.20 -40.33 -21.88
N LYS A 480 13.02 -40.69 -22.43
CA LYS A 480 11.92 -39.74 -22.72
C LYS A 480 12.36 -38.51 -23.52
N ILE A 481 13.14 -38.70 -24.57
CA ILE A 481 13.60 -37.59 -25.42
C ILE A 481 12.57 -37.22 -26.49
N ASP A 482 12.50 -35.93 -26.80
CA ASP A 482 11.76 -35.42 -27.95
C ASP A 482 12.73 -34.84 -28.99
N THR A 483 12.71 -35.43 -30.18
CA THR A 483 13.48 -35.01 -31.37
C THR A 483 12.58 -34.69 -32.56
N SER A 484 11.26 -34.59 -32.35
CA SER A 484 10.24 -34.51 -33.42
C SER A 484 10.36 -33.26 -34.30
N ASN A 485 10.90 -32.16 -33.76
CA ASN A 485 11.03 -30.88 -34.45
C ASN A 485 12.37 -30.67 -35.17
N THR A 486 13.28 -31.65 -35.14
CA THR A 486 14.62 -31.50 -35.74
C THR A 486 14.58 -31.75 -37.25
N LYS A 487 15.15 -30.82 -38.03
CA LYS A 487 15.32 -30.98 -39.49
C LYS A 487 16.16 -32.24 -39.78
N GLN A 488 15.79 -32.99 -40.81
CA GLN A 488 16.55 -34.16 -41.22
C GLN A 488 17.81 -33.74 -41.97
N GLU A 489 18.92 -33.65 -41.23
CA GLU A 489 20.25 -33.35 -41.77
C GLU A 489 21.28 -34.31 -41.17
N PRO A 490 22.30 -34.75 -41.92
CA PRO A 490 23.24 -35.78 -41.49
C PRO A 490 24.10 -35.34 -40.28
N TYR A 491 24.38 -34.05 -40.16
CA TYR A 491 25.15 -33.45 -39.05
C TYR A 491 24.28 -33.08 -37.85
N LEU A 492 22.97 -33.35 -37.89
CA LEU A 492 22.06 -33.12 -36.76
C LEU A 492 21.76 -34.44 -36.03
N LEU A 493 21.56 -34.34 -34.71
CA LEU A 493 21.07 -35.44 -33.89
C LEU A 493 19.57 -35.64 -34.14
N THR A 494 19.28 -36.38 -35.20
CA THR A 494 17.94 -36.80 -35.58
C THR A 494 17.56 -38.13 -34.92
N LYS A 495 16.27 -38.47 -34.94
CA LYS A 495 15.78 -39.79 -34.50
C LYS A 495 16.48 -40.95 -35.22
N GLU A 496 16.80 -40.78 -36.51
CA GLU A 496 17.48 -41.81 -37.30
C GLU A 496 18.94 -42.00 -36.89
N ASN A 497 19.68 -40.91 -36.74
CA ASN A 497 21.09 -40.99 -36.32
C ASN A 497 21.24 -41.48 -34.89
N LEU A 498 20.32 -41.10 -33.99
CA LEU A 498 20.30 -41.65 -32.64
C LEU A 498 20.05 -43.16 -32.64
N LYS A 499 19.13 -43.67 -33.48
CA LYS A 499 18.92 -45.11 -33.63
C LYS A 499 20.19 -45.82 -34.09
N LYS A 500 20.92 -45.26 -35.08
CA LYS A 500 22.21 -45.80 -35.53
C LYS A 500 23.26 -45.84 -34.40
N LEU A 501 23.28 -44.83 -33.52
CA LEU A 501 24.18 -44.79 -32.35
C LEU A 501 23.83 -45.85 -31.30
N ILE A 502 22.52 -46.10 -31.09
CA ILE A 502 22.03 -47.18 -30.22
C ILE A 502 22.38 -48.55 -30.80
N ASP A 503 22.17 -48.76 -32.10
CA ASP A 503 22.47 -50.03 -32.78
C ASP A 503 23.98 -50.38 -32.72
N LYS A 504 24.85 -49.37 -32.75
CA LYS A 504 26.31 -49.53 -32.56
C LYS A 504 26.73 -49.83 -31.11
N LYS A 505 25.78 -49.92 -30.16
CA LYS A 505 26.00 -50.07 -28.71
C LYS A 505 26.84 -48.97 -28.05
N ASN A 506 26.99 -47.82 -28.70
CA ASN A 506 27.69 -46.69 -28.11
C ASN A 506 26.81 -45.95 -27.09
N VAL A 507 25.49 -46.11 -27.19
CA VAL A 507 24.48 -45.40 -26.41
C VAL A 507 23.58 -46.39 -25.65
N LEU A 508 23.20 -46.02 -24.43
CA LEU A 508 22.27 -46.76 -23.58
C LEU A 508 20.86 -46.16 -23.72
N GLU A 509 19.88 -47.02 -23.94
CA GLU A 509 18.46 -46.64 -23.87
C GLU A 509 17.85 -47.19 -22.58
N ALA A 510 17.08 -46.38 -21.87
CA ALA A 510 16.39 -46.80 -20.66
C ALA A 510 14.96 -46.22 -20.59
N LYS A 511 14.11 -46.79 -19.75
CA LYS A 511 12.74 -46.28 -19.52
C LYS A 511 12.68 -45.24 -18.41
N THR A 512 13.62 -45.29 -17.47
CA THR A 512 13.67 -44.41 -16.30
C THR A 512 15.08 -43.92 -16.03
N TYR A 513 15.18 -42.77 -15.36
CA TYR A 513 16.44 -42.22 -14.89
C TYR A 513 17.24 -43.20 -14.01
N GLN A 514 16.57 -43.93 -13.12
CA GLN A 514 17.23 -44.92 -12.25
C GLN A 514 17.82 -46.09 -13.05
N GLU A 515 17.13 -46.51 -14.12
CA GLU A 515 17.65 -47.51 -15.03
C GLU A 515 18.88 -46.99 -15.80
N CYS A 516 18.88 -45.71 -16.20
CA CYS A 516 20.07 -45.07 -16.78
C CYS A 516 21.28 -45.15 -15.85
N ILE A 517 21.13 -44.74 -14.58
CA ILE A 517 22.21 -44.80 -13.59
C ILE A 517 22.76 -46.21 -13.49
N ARG A 518 21.88 -47.20 -13.27
CA ARG A 518 22.29 -48.61 -13.13
C ARG A 518 23.01 -49.13 -14.38
N LYS A 519 22.56 -48.78 -15.58
CA LYS A 519 23.22 -49.22 -16.84
C LYS A 519 24.59 -48.57 -16.99
N ILE A 520 24.72 -47.28 -16.66
CA ILE A 520 25.99 -46.56 -16.68
C ILE A 520 26.97 -47.18 -15.67
N GLU A 521 26.53 -47.45 -14.44
CA GLU A 521 27.31 -48.11 -13.40
C GLU A 521 27.81 -49.49 -13.84
N ASN A 522 26.92 -50.32 -14.39
CA ASN A 522 27.29 -51.63 -14.92
C ASN A 522 28.31 -51.53 -16.06
N ALA A 523 28.14 -50.56 -16.97
CA ALA A 523 29.09 -50.32 -18.04
C ALA A 523 30.48 -49.90 -17.51
N MET A 524 30.56 -49.24 -16.35
CA MET A 524 31.83 -48.94 -15.69
C MET A 524 32.49 -50.20 -15.13
N LEU A 525 31.69 -51.12 -14.57
CA LEU A 525 32.19 -52.38 -14.02
C LEU A 525 32.69 -53.32 -15.12
N THR A 526 32.03 -53.32 -16.29
CA THR A 526 32.41 -54.19 -17.42
C THR A 526 33.50 -53.60 -18.32
N GLY A 527 33.75 -52.28 -18.25
CA GLY A 527 34.78 -51.58 -19.03
C GLY A 527 36.08 -51.30 -18.27
N ALA A 528 36.28 -51.94 -17.12
CA ALA A 528 37.51 -51.89 -16.32
C ALA A 528 38.45 -53.10 -16.55
N GLU A 529 38.12 -53.95 -17.54
CA GLU A 529 39.06 -54.86 -18.22
C GLU A 529 39.70 -54.15 -19.41
#